data_AF-A0A7S1NFY3-F1
#
_entry.id   AF-A0A7S1NFY3-F1
#
_cell.length_a   1.000
_cell.length_b   1.000
_cell.length_c   1.000
_cell.angle_alpha   90.00
_cell.angle_beta   90.00
_cell.angle_gamma   90.00
#
_symmetry.space_group_name_H-M   'P 1'
#
loop_
_entity.id
_entity.type
_entity.pdbx_description
1 polymer ?
#
loop_
_entity_poly.entity_id
_entity_poly.type
_entity_poly.pdbx_seq_one_letter_code
_entity_poly.pdbx_strand_id
1 'polypeptide(L)'
;GMEYPVPRDWWVVRLVQWFYTDDALQYRTDLLFDNLTHPTGLVFFRCQYQTTLPRGSVGFTAKPHYDWWVALTQNLTATAPPSVGMIRQCASVWSSMFAQTMAVTDLVYSIALSSAAAFLFVIIFTTSLWQSLLVIITMLGIMGTTTGIFYLAGWTIGAVEAISLSLLLGLSVDYCMHIADEYLRLLQYATQPFGFQQRSALVQSVLVNIGAALTHAAATTVLSTCVLLFCTLKILTQLGFIMIAIFLTAIIYSLLFFCPLLILIGPGPFAITLRRRLGMTVGAALVAGALIMVYWWMRRDLIDTG
;
A
#
# COMPACT_ATOMS: atom_id res chain seq x y z
N GLY A 1 13.42 61.06 -4.82
CA GLY A 1 14.29 59.87 -4.75
C GLY A 1 14.24 59.37 -3.34
N MET A 2 13.90 58.10 -3.13
CA MET A 2 13.78 57.54 -1.78
C MET A 2 15.18 57.14 -1.28
N GLU A 3 15.60 57.70 -0.14
CA GLU A 3 16.78 57.23 0.57
C GLU A 3 16.48 55.84 1.13
N TYR A 4 17.20 54.85 0.62
CA TYR A 4 17.28 53.52 1.18
C TYR A 4 18.48 53.48 2.14
N PRO A 5 18.38 52.89 3.34
CA PRO A 5 17.26 52.10 3.87
C PRO A 5 16.14 52.92 4.52
N VAL A 6 14.90 52.45 4.40
CA VAL A 6 13.71 53.06 5.01
C VAL A 6 13.74 52.88 6.54
N PRO A 7 13.48 53.93 7.35
CA PRO A 7 13.41 53.81 8.80
C PRO A 7 12.33 52.82 9.27
N ARG A 8 12.62 52.08 10.36
CA ARG A 8 11.75 51.02 10.90
C ARG A 8 10.30 51.46 11.13
N ASP A 9 10.10 52.67 11.67
CA ASP A 9 8.78 53.19 12.04
C ASP A 9 7.91 53.51 10.83
N TRP A 10 8.55 53.79 9.68
CA TRP A 10 7.86 54.12 8.43
C TRP A 10 7.74 52.92 7.49
N TRP A 11 8.39 51.79 7.78
CA TRP A 11 8.43 50.63 6.90
C TRP A 11 7.05 50.10 6.53
N VAL A 12 6.19 49.85 7.52
CA VAL A 12 4.84 49.30 7.30
C VAL A 12 3.98 50.29 6.51
N VAL A 13 4.01 51.57 6.88
CA VAL A 13 3.25 52.63 6.20
C VAL A 13 3.66 52.74 4.73
N ARG A 14 4.97 52.71 4.45
CA ARG A 14 5.50 52.79 3.08
C ARG A 14 5.21 51.53 2.27
N LEU A 15 5.31 50.35 2.87
CA LEU A 15 5.00 49.07 2.23
C LEU A 15 3.53 49.01 1.82
N VAL A 16 2.63 49.50 2.67
CA VAL A 16 1.19 49.57 2.38
C VAL A 16 0.89 50.60 1.28
N GLN A 17 1.52 51.78 1.32
CA GLN A 17 1.41 52.77 0.24
C GLN A 17 1.83 52.19 -1.11
N TRP A 18 2.95 51.45 -1.13
CA TRP A 18 3.42 50.76 -2.34
C TRP A 18 2.48 49.62 -2.76
N PHE A 19 1.93 48.84 -1.84
CA PHE A 19 1.02 47.73 -2.15
C PHE A 19 -0.22 48.15 -2.97
N TYR A 20 -0.67 49.39 -2.80
CA TYR A 20 -1.80 49.97 -3.54
C TYR A 20 -1.42 50.65 -4.86
N THR A 21 -0.14 50.77 -5.22
CA THR A 21 0.27 51.27 -6.55
C THR A 21 0.13 50.20 -7.63
N ASP A 22 0.12 50.63 -8.89
CA ASP A 22 0.05 49.72 -10.04
C ASP A 22 1.29 48.81 -10.14
N ASP A 23 2.46 49.28 -9.71
CA ASP A 23 3.71 48.50 -9.72
C ASP A 23 3.66 47.26 -8.82
N ALA A 24 2.83 47.28 -7.77
CA ALA A 24 2.69 46.19 -6.81
C ALA A 24 1.68 45.11 -7.24
N LEU A 25 0.96 45.30 -8.36
CA LEU A 25 -0.09 44.39 -8.82
C LEU A 25 0.39 42.93 -8.91
N GLN A 26 1.63 42.70 -9.38
CA GLN A 26 2.22 41.36 -9.52
C GLN A 26 2.56 40.69 -8.17
N TYR A 27 2.75 41.45 -7.10
CA TYR A 27 3.18 40.96 -5.78
C TYR A 27 2.03 40.86 -4.77
N ARG A 28 0.79 41.21 -5.16
CA ARG A 28 -0.35 41.20 -4.25
C ARG A 28 -0.65 39.84 -3.64
N THR A 29 -0.33 38.76 -4.34
CA THR A 29 -0.50 37.38 -3.84
C THR A 29 0.64 36.89 -2.97
N ASP A 30 1.74 37.66 -2.90
CA ASP A 30 2.96 37.30 -2.20
C ASP A 30 3.08 37.98 -0.83
N LEU A 31 2.25 38.98 -0.52
CA LEU A 31 2.23 39.68 0.76
C LEU A 31 0.86 39.55 1.43
N LEU A 32 0.83 39.25 2.72
CA LEU A 32 -0.39 39.23 3.52
C LEU A 32 -0.21 40.10 4.77
N PHE A 33 -1.09 41.07 4.94
CA PHE A 33 -1.16 41.93 6.13
C PHE A 33 -2.16 41.38 7.15
N ASP A 34 -1.99 41.76 8.41
CA ASP A 34 -2.84 41.36 9.53
C ASP A 34 -4.28 41.88 9.44
N ASN A 35 -4.45 43.12 8.96
CA ASN A 35 -5.74 43.74 8.76
C ASN A 35 -5.79 44.43 7.40
N LEU A 36 -6.85 44.16 6.63
CA LEU A 36 -7.04 44.70 5.27
C LEU A 36 -7.40 46.20 5.27
N THR A 37 -7.93 46.72 6.39
CA THR A 37 -8.41 48.11 6.50
C THR A 37 -7.37 49.03 7.15
N HIS A 38 -6.69 48.53 8.19
CA HIS A 38 -5.63 49.25 8.92
C HIS A 38 -4.46 48.30 9.20
N PRO A 39 -3.61 48.02 8.19
CA PRO A 39 -2.50 47.08 8.33
C PRO A 39 -1.49 47.57 9.37
N THR A 40 -1.34 46.80 10.44
CA THR A 40 -0.39 47.07 11.55
C THR A 40 0.88 46.22 11.44
N GLY A 41 0.85 45.15 10.67
CA GLY A 41 1.98 44.24 10.49
C GLY A 41 1.84 43.31 9.29
N LEU A 42 2.97 42.78 8.84
CA LEU A 42 3.06 41.77 7.79
C LEU A 42 3.01 40.37 8.41
N VAL A 43 2.04 39.57 8.01
CA VAL A 43 1.81 38.20 8.52
C VAL A 43 2.60 37.18 7.72
N PHE A 44 2.63 37.34 6.39
CA PHE A 44 3.31 36.42 5.50
C PHE A 44 3.90 37.17 4.31
N PHE A 45 5.08 36.73 3.88
CA PHE A 45 5.66 37.11 2.61
C PHE A 45 6.12 35.86 1.85
N ARG A 46 6.03 35.90 0.52
CA ARG A 46 6.48 34.83 -0.36
C ARG A 46 7.63 35.33 -1.22
N CYS A 47 8.67 34.51 -1.32
CA CYS A 47 9.70 34.67 -2.34
C CYS A 47 9.56 33.54 -3.36
N GLN A 48 9.58 33.89 -4.64
CA GLN A 48 9.48 32.93 -5.73
C GLN A 48 10.86 32.69 -6.34
N TYR A 49 11.23 31.42 -6.49
CA TYR A 49 12.49 31.00 -7.09
C TYR A 49 12.20 30.01 -8.22
N GLN A 50 12.99 30.08 -9.30
CA GLN A 50 12.94 29.10 -10.37
C GLN A 50 13.91 27.97 -10.07
N THR A 51 13.44 26.73 -10.25
CA THR A 51 14.25 25.52 -10.08
C THR A 51 14.67 24.98 -11.44
N THR A 52 15.79 24.26 -11.47
CA THR A 52 16.27 23.52 -12.66
C THR A 52 15.48 22.25 -12.93
N LEU A 53 14.58 21.86 -12.01
CA LEU A 53 13.78 20.64 -12.14
C LEU A 53 12.68 20.80 -13.21
N PRO A 54 12.62 19.91 -14.21
CA PRO A 54 11.55 19.91 -15.20
C PRO A 54 10.16 19.70 -14.58
N ARG A 55 9.11 20.25 -15.22
CA ARG A 55 7.73 19.96 -14.82
C ARG A 55 7.40 18.50 -15.12
N GLY A 56 6.81 17.80 -14.14
CA GLY A 56 6.42 16.40 -14.29
C GLY A 56 7.55 15.39 -14.07
N SER A 57 8.68 15.82 -13.50
CA SER A 57 9.73 14.89 -13.05
C SER A 57 9.18 13.83 -12.10
N VAL A 58 9.71 12.61 -12.21
CA VAL A 58 9.37 11.48 -11.34
C VAL A 58 9.73 11.83 -9.89
N GLY A 59 8.91 11.38 -8.94
CA GLY A 59 9.03 11.70 -7.52
C GLY A 59 10.41 11.37 -6.94
N PHE A 60 11.00 10.23 -7.31
CA PHE A 60 12.34 9.86 -6.86
C PHE A 60 13.44 10.82 -7.35
N THR A 61 13.28 11.42 -8.53
CA THR A 61 14.20 12.44 -9.04
C THR A 61 13.98 13.78 -8.36
N ALA A 62 12.75 14.10 -7.95
CA ALA A 62 12.42 15.34 -7.25
C ALA A 62 12.82 15.33 -5.77
N LYS A 63 12.91 14.15 -5.14
CA LYS A 63 13.18 13.97 -3.70
C LYS A 63 14.49 14.60 -3.22
N PRO A 64 15.65 14.41 -3.87
CA PRO A 64 16.90 15.07 -3.45
C PRO A 64 16.82 16.60 -3.50
N HIS A 65 16.10 17.16 -4.48
CA HIS A 65 15.88 18.60 -4.58
C HIS A 65 14.98 19.09 -3.45
N TYR A 66 13.90 18.35 -3.14
CA TYR A 66 13.04 18.66 -2.00
C TYR A 66 13.84 18.68 -0.70
N ASP A 67 14.66 17.65 -0.44
CA ASP A 67 15.47 17.54 0.77
C ASP A 67 16.47 18.68 0.90
N TRP A 68 17.10 19.07 -0.21
CA TRP A 68 17.98 20.25 -0.25
C TRP A 68 17.24 21.54 0.13
N TRP A 69 16.05 21.76 -0.43
CA TRP A 69 15.22 22.92 -0.08
C TRP A 69 14.75 22.87 1.37
N VAL A 70 14.41 21.69 1.92
CA VAL A 70 14.10 21.54 3.35
C VAL A 70 15.30 21.95 4.19
N ALA A 71 16.47 21.40 3.91
CA ALA A 71 17.70 21.72 4.65
C ALA A 71 18.03 23.22 4.59
N LEU A 72 17.84 23.86 3.42
CA LEU A 72 17.99 25.29 3.27
C LEU A 72 16.98 26.06 4.15
N THR A 73 15.69 25.72 4.09
CA THR A 73 14.67 26.40 4.90
C THR A 73 14.88 26.22 6.40
N GLN A 74 15.37 25.06 6.83
CA GLN A 74 15.73 24.79 8.23
C GLN A 74 16.93 25.64 8.67
N ASN A 75 17.98 25.73 7.86
CA ASN A 75 19.14 26.57 8.13
C ASN A 75 18.76 28.07 8.19
N LEU A 76 17.94 28.53 7.24
CA LEU A 76 17.43 29.90 7.23
C LEU A 76 16.56 30.18 8.47
N THR A 77 15.73 29.24 8.89
CA THR A 77 14.91 29.40 10.10
C THR A 77 15.79 29.45 11.37
N ALA A 78 16.86 28.66 11.42
CA ALA A 78 17.79 28.65 12.57
C ALA A 78 18.63 29.93 12.69
N THR A 79 18.91 30.60 11.57
CA THR A 79 19.68 31.86 11.52
C THR A 79 18.81 33.11 11.57
N ALA A 80 17.49 32.97 11.39
CA ALA A 80 16.56 34.09 11.37
C ALA A 80 16.29 34.64 12.78
N PRO A 81 15.98 35.96 12.89
CA PRO A 81 15.53 36.54 14.16
C PRO A 81 14.25 35.88 14.67
N PRO A 82 13.99 35.83 15.99
CA PRO A 82 12.80 35.19 16.56
C PRO A 82 11.48 35.82 16.13
N SER A 83 11.51 37.00 15.50
CA SER A 83 10.34 37.63 14.89
C SER A 83 9.90 36.99 13.57
N VAL A 84 10.81 36.27 12.90
CA VAL A 84 10.50 35.53 11.67
C VAL A 84 10.08 34.13 12.10
N GLY A 85 8.81 33.81 11.87
CA GLY A 85 8.28 32.47 12.14
C GLY A 85 8.90 31.40 11.24
N MET A 86 8.32 30.19 11.26
CA MET A 86 8.85 29.07 10.51
C MET A 86 8.78 29.30 8.99
N ILE A 87 9.94 29.23 8.32
CA ILE A 87 10.04 29.34 6.87
C ILE A 87 9.63 28.00 6.24
N ARG A 88 8.71 28.03 5.28
CA ARG A 88 8.24 26.83 4.58
C ARG A 88 8.43 26.98 3.07
N GLN A 89 8.74 25.87 2.42
CA GLN A 89 8.74 25.78 0.95
C GLN A 89 7.42 25.22 0.42
N CYS A 90 7.00 25.70 -0.75
CA CYS A 90 5.79 25.23 -1.44
C CYS A 90 6.07 25.10 -2.94
N ALA A 91 5.75 23.95 -3.53
CA ALA A 91 5.72 23.76 -4.97
C ALA A 91 4.73 22.65 -5.32
N SER A 92 4.08 22.76 -6.49
CA SER A 92 3.17 21.72 -6.98
C SER A 92 3.87 20.40 -7.29
N VAL A 93 5.17 20.43 -7.58
CA VAL A 93 5.96 19.21 -7.79
C VAL A 93 6.13 18.40 -6.50
N TRP A 94 6.15 19.07 -5.34
CA TRP A 94 6.29 18.39 -4.04
C TRP A 94 5.09 17.51 -3.72
N SER A 95 3.86 17.96 -4.01
CA SER A 95 2.67 17.14 -3.75
C SER A 95 2.65 15.87 -4.60
N SER A 96 2.99 15.97 -5.89
CA SER A 96 3.12 14.80 -6.77
C SER A 96 4.26 13.87 -6.33
N MET A 97 5.40 14.43 -5.91
CA MET A 97 6.53 13.66 -5.39
C MET A 97 6.14 12.86 -4.15
N PHE A 98 5.49 13.49 -3.17
CA PHE A 98 5.02 12.82 -1.95
C PHE A 98 4.04 11.71 -2.28
N ALA A 99 3.03 12.00 -3.12
CA ALA A 99 2.07 10.99 -3.55
C ALA A 99 2.75 9.76 -4.18
N GLN A 100 3.72 9.97 -5.09
CA GLN A 100 4.42 8.86 -5.75
C GLN A 100 5.34 8.08 -4.80
N THR A 101 6.09 8.77 -3.94
CA THR A 101 7.07 8.14 -3.05
C THR A 101 6.38 7.36 -1.94
N MET A 102 5.33 7.93 -1.34
CA MET A 102 4.53 7.26 -0.32
C MET A 102 3.80 6.06 -0.90
N ALA A 103 3.17 6.20 -2.08
CA ALA A 103 2.45 5.09 -2.71
C ALA A 103 3.35 3.86 -2.96
N VAL A 104 4.57 4.05 -3.47
CA VAL A 104 5.50 2.92 -3.72
C VAL A 104 5.97 2.30 -2.40
N THR A 105 6.32 3.12 -1.43
CA THR A 105 6.81 2.67 -0.12
C THR A 105 5.73 1.88 0.62
N ASP A 106 4.53 2.44 0.67
CA ASP A 106 3.36 1.83 1.32
C ASP A 106 2.94 0.54 0.62
N LEU A 107 3.02 0.47 -0.71
CA LEU A 107 2.74 -0.76 -1.46
C LEU A 107 3.70 -1.89 -1.06
N VAL A 108 5.01 -1.61 -1.00
CA VAL A 108 6.01 -2.62 -0.61
C VAL A 108 5.78 -3.10 0.81
N TYR A 109 5.56 -2.17 1.76
CA TYR A 109 5.24 -2.54 3.14
C TYR A 109 3.93 -3.33 3.25
N SER A 110 2.89 -2.93 2.50
CA SER A 110 1.60 -3.60 2.50
C SER A 110 1.70 -5.03 1.99
N ILE A 111 2.38 -5.26 0.85
CA ILE A 111 2.60 -6.60 0.30
C ILE A 111 3.40 -7.46 1.28
N ALA A 112 4.49 -6.93 1.86
CA ALA A 112 5.32 -7.68 2.79
C ALA A 112 4.55 -8.07 4.07
N LEU A 113 3.84 -7.11 4.67
CA LEU A 113 3.10 -7.32 5.91
C LEU A 113 1.92 -8.27 5.72
N SER A 114 1.14 -8.08 4.66
CA SER A 114 0.00 -8.95 4.33
C SER A 114 0.44 -10.37 3.97
N SER A 115 1.52 -10.54 3.20
CA SER A 115 2.07 -11.86 2.88
C SER A 115 2.57 -12.57 4.15
N ALA A 116 3.22 -11.85 5.06
CA ALA A 116 3.67 -12.40 6.34
C ALA A 116 2.48 -12.81 7.22
N ALA A 117 1.45 -11.95 7.31
CA ALA A 117 0.24 -12.25 8.06
C ALA A 117 -0.51 -13.47 7.49
N ALA A 118 -0.65 -13.54 6.16
CA ALA A 118 -1.23 -14.69 5.46
C ALA A 118 -0.44 -15.96 5.74
N PHE A 119 0.91 -15.90 5.68
CA PHE A 119 1.76 -17.07 5.95
C PHE A 119 1.57 -17.60 7.37
N LEU A 120 1.54 -16.71 8.37
CA LEU A 120 1.29 -17.09 9.76
C LEU A 120 -0.08 -17.73 9.93
N PHE A 121 -1.12 -17.16 9.32
CA PHE A 121 -2.47 -17.70 9.37
C PHE A 121 -2.54 -19.08 8.72
N VAL A 122 -1.98 -19.26 7.51
CA VAL A 122 -1.96 -20.56 6.83
C VAL A 122 -1.16 -21.60 7.64
N ILE A 123 -0.06 -21.22 8.28
CA ILE A 123 0.70 -22.14 9.16
C ILE A 123 -0.15 -22.64 10.33
N ILE A 124 -0.91 -21.74 10.96
CA ILE A 124 -1.77 -22.07 12.10
C ILE A 124 -2.82 -23.12 11.70
N PHE A 125 -3.41 -22.98 10.52
CA PHE A 125 -4.43 -23.92 10.02
C PHE A 125 -3.84 -25.22 9.46
N THR A 126 -2.85 -25.12 8.58
CA THR A 126 -2.32 -26.29 7.86
C THR A 126 -1.29 -27.09 8.67
N THR A 127 -0.65 -26.50 9.69
CA THR A 127 0.32 -27.18 10.58
C THR A 127 1.54 -27.78 9.86
N SER A 128 1.77 -27.34 8.62
CA SER A 128 2.79 -27.83 7.69
C SER A 128 3.46 -26.66 6.98
N LEU A 129 4.72 -26.38 7.34
CA LEU A 129 5.50 -25.28 6.76
C LEU A 129 5.59 -25.36 5.23
N TRP A 130 5.83 -26.56 4.71
CA TRP A 130 6.00 -26.77 3.27
C TRP A 130 4.74 -26.43 2.49
N GLN A 131 3.58 -26.86 2.98
CA GLN A 131 2.31 -26.58 2.31
C GLN A 131 1.94 -25.09 2.41
N SER A 132 2.22 -24.45 3.55
CA SER A 132 2.03 -23.00 3.70
C SER A 132 2.90 -22.21 2.71
N LEU A 133 4.14 -22.63 2.45
CA LEU A 133 4.99 -22.01 1.43
C LEU A 133 4.39 -22.12 0.02
N LEU A 134 3.84 -23.28 -0.34
CA LEU A 134 3.17 -23.46 -1.65
C LEU A 134 1.97 -22.52 -1.80
N VAL A 135 1.15 -22.37 -0.75
CA VAL A 135 0.01 -21.44 -0.75
C VAL A 135 0.50 -19.99 -0.95
N ILE A 136 1.54 -19.56 -0.25
CA ILE A 136 2.09 -18.20 -0.41
C ILE A 136 2.67 -17.96 -1.80
N ILE A 137 3.38 -18.93 -2.39
CA ILE A 137 3.87 -18.80 -3.77
C ILE A 137 2.70 -18.62 -4.73
N THR A 138 1.59 -19.35 -4.54
CA THR A 138 0.40 -19.20 -5.38
C THR A 138 -0.28 -17.85 -5.18
N MET A 139 -0.37 -17.36 -3.94
CA MET A 139 -0.91 -16.04 -3.59
C MET A 139 -0.11 -14.93 -4.28
N LEU A 140 1.23 -14.96 -4.20
CA LEU A 140 2.09 -13.98 -4.87
C LEU A 140 1.94 -14.04 -6.39
N GLY A 141 1.73 -15.23 -6.97
CA GLY A 141 1.42 -15.40 -8.39
C GLY A 141 0.08 -14.75 -8.79
N ILE A 142 -0.96 -14.94 -7.99
CA ILE A 142 -2.28 -14.31 -8.20
C ILE A 142 -2.14 -12.78 -8.12
N MET A 143 -1.43 -12.26 -7.12
CA MET A 143 -1.19 -10.83 -6.96
C MET A 143 -0.40 -10.21 -8.11
N GLY A 144 0.67 -10.88 -8.53
CA GLY A 144 1.50 -10.42 -9.64
C GLY A 144 0.72 -10.35 -10.95
N THR A 145 -0.10 -11.37 -11.23
CA THR A 145 -0.92 -11.40 -12.44
C THR A 145 -2.06 -10.39 -12.42
N THR A 146 -2.80 -10.26 -11.32
CA THR A 146 -3.86 -9.24 -11.20
C THR A 146 -3.32 -7.82 -11.29
N THR A 147 -2.17 -7.53 -10.64
CA THR A 147 -1.51 -6.23 -10.78
C THR A 147 -1.03 -5.99 -12.22
N GLY A 148 -0.53 -7.04 -12.89
CA GLY A 148 -0.19 -6.99 -14.32
C GLY A 148 -1.39 -6.69 -15.21
N ILE A 149 -2.56 -7.27 -14.92
CA ILE A 149 -3.81 -6.97 -15.64
C ILE A 149 -4.19 -5.50 -15.46
N PHE A 150 -4.07 -4.93 -14.24
CA PHE A 150 -4.36 -3.52 -14.01
C PHE A 150 -3.40 -2.58 -14.74
N TYR A 151 -2.12 -2.95 -14.78
CA TYR A 151 -1.12 -2.21 -15.54
C TYR A 151 -1.44 -2.20 -17.05
N LEU A 152 -1.79 -3.36 -17.61
CA LEU A 152 -2.18 -3.48 -19.02
C LEU A 152 -3.50 -2.75 -19.34
N ALA A 153 -4.42 -2.67 -18.38
CA ALA A 153 -5.65 -1.89 -18.49
C ALA A 153 -5.42 -0.36 -18.41
N GLY A 154 -4.19 0.08 -18.13
CA GLY A 154 -3.84 1.50 -18.02
C GLY A 154 -4.46 2.19 -16.81
N TRP A 155 -4.84 1.44 -15.77
CA TRP A 155 -5.45 2.01 -14.58
C TRP A 155 -4.42 2.67 -13.67
N THR A 156 -4.67 3.92 -13.31
CA THR A 156 -3.85 4.64 -12.33
C THR A 156 -4.19 4.14 -10.93
N ILE A 157 -3.18 3.83 -10.11
CA ILE A 157 -3.39 3.42 -8.72
C ILE A 157 -3.97 4.60 -7.93
N GLY A 158 -5.29 4.58 -7.71
CA GLY A 158 -6.02 5.51 -6.86
C GLY A 158 -6.40 4.86 -5.53
N ALA A 159 -7.26 5.55 -4.78
CA ALA A 159 -7.76 5.06 -3.50
C ALA A 159 -8.61 3.78 -3.65
N VAL A 160 -9.33 3.65 -4.77
CA VAL A 160 -10.20 2.49 -5.05
C VAL A 160 -9.35 1.25 -5.34
N GLU A 161 -8.29 1.40 -6.12
CA GLU A 161 -7.31 0.36 -6.41
C GLU A 161 -6.60 -0.09 -5.14
N ALA A 162 -6.23 0.83 -4.25
CA ALA A 162 -5.59 0.48 -2.98
C ALA A 162 -6.51 -0.36 -2.08
N ILE A 163 -7.80 -0.01 -1.99
CA ILE A 163 -8.80 -0.82 -1.26
C ILE A 163 -8.98 -2.17 -1.95
N SER A 164 -9.04 -2.19 -3.27
CA SER A 164 -9.22 -3.41 -4.03
C SER A 164 -8.02 -4.37 -3.94
N LEU A 165 -6.80 -3.85 -3.94
CA LEU A 165 -5.56 -4.60 -3.75
C LEU A 165 -5.44 -5.18 -2.33
N SER A 166 -5.94 -4.47 -1.31
CA SER A 166 -6.00 -5.02 0.05
C SER A 166 -7.06 -6.12 0.18
N LEU A 167 -8.17 -6.03 -0.54
CA LEU A 167 -9.17 -7.11 -0.62
C LEU A 167 -8.65 -8.32 -1.42
N LEU A 168 -7.92 -8.09 -2.52
CA LEU A 168 -7.21 -9.12 -3.29
C LEU A 168 -6.31 -9.97 -2.40
N LEU A 169 -5.57 -9.32 -1.49
CA LEU A 169 -4.68 -10.00 -0.56
C LEU A 169 -5.41 -11.03 0.31
N GLY A 170 -6.57 -10.66 0.88
CA GLY A 170 -7.36 -11.57 1.72
C GLY A 170 -8.06 -12.66 0.92
N LEU A 171 -8.63 -12.31 -0.24
CA LEU A 171 -9.47 -13.21 -1.03
C LEU A 171 -8.66 -14.21 -1.88
N SER A 172 -7.42 -13.88 -2.24
CA SER A 172 -6.56 -14.75 -3.05
C SER A 172 -6.12 -16.03 -2.33
N VAL A 173 -6.07 -16.01 -1.00
CA VAL A 173 -5.64 -17.17 -0.20
C VAL A 173 -6.77 -18.17 0.03
N ASP A 174 -8.03 -17.73 -0.01
CA ASP A 174 -9.20 -18.49 0.43
C ASP A 174 -9.36 -19.83 -0.32
N TYR A 175 -9.40 -19.79 -1.65
CA TYR A 175 -9.54 -20.99 -2.48
C TYR A 175 -8.35 -21.95 -2.32
N CYS A 176 -7.12 -21.43 -2.27
CA CYS A 176 -5.93 -22.25 -2.05
C CYS A 176 -5.92 -22.88 -0.65
N MET A 177 -6.36 -22.15 0.37
CA MET A 177 -6.44 -22.64 1.74
C MET A 177 -7.47 -23.78 1.86
N HIS A 178 -8.64 -23.65 1.26
CA HIS A 178 -9.65 -24.71 1.27
C HIS A 178 -9.17 -26.00 0.58
N ILE A 179 -8.52 -25.86 -0.58
CA ILE A 179 -7.89 -27.00 -1.27
C ILE A 179 -6.76 -27.59 -0.40
N ALA A 180 -5.96 -26.74 0.25
CA ALA A 180 -4.87 -27.17 1.11
C ALA A 180 -5.36 -27.96 2.34
N ASP A 181 -6.39 -27.46 3.02
CA ASP A 181 -6.96 -28.11 4.20
C ASP A 181 -7.57 -29.48 3.86
N GLU A 182 -8.37 -29.55 2.79
CA GLU A 182 -8.97 -30.82 2.36
C GLU A 182 -7.89 -31.80 1.85
N TYR A 183 -6.87 -31.31 1.14
CA TYR A 183 -5.71 -32.14 0.77
C TYR A 183 -5.04 -32.72 2.01
N LEU A 184 -4.82 -31.91 3.04
CA LEU A 184 -4.18 -32.33 4.28
C LEU A 184 -5.06 -33.35 5.05
N ARG A 185 -6.37 -33.15 5.05
CA ARG A 185 -7.34 -34.06 5.67
C ARG A 185 -7.31 -35.42 5.00
N LEU A 186 -7.36 -35.48 3.67
CA LEU A 186 -7.31 -36.74 2.93
C LEU A 186 -5.93 -37.40 3.02
N LEU A 187 -4.86 -36.61 3.11
CA LEU A 187 -3.49 -37.09 3.28
C LEU A 187 -3.29 -37.90 4.58
N GLN A 188 -4.09 -37.66 5.63
CA GLN A 188 -4.02 -38.44 6.88
C GLN A 188 -4.36 -39.91 6.69
N TYR A 189 -5.21 -40.23 5.71
CA TYR A 189 -5.65 -41.59 5.40
C TYR A 189 -4.79 -42.25 4.32
N ALA A 190 -3.80 -41.53 3.78
CA ALA A 190 -2.95 -42.04 2.72
C ALA A 190 -1.90 -43.01 3.25
N THR A 191 -1.81 -44.19 2.63
CA THR A 191 -0.79 -45.20 2.89
C THR A 191 0.46 -44.98 2.02
N GLN A 192 1.62 -45.35 2.56
CA GLN A 192 2.89 -45.38 1.82
C GLN A 192 2.93 -46.60 0.88
N PRO A 193 3.62 -46.53 -0.28
CA PRO A 193 4.46 -45.43 -0.76
C PRO A 193 3.68 -44.30 -1.42
N PHE A 194 4.07 -43.06 -1.13
CA PHE A 194 3.40 -41.85 -1.61
C PHE A 194 4.21 -41.17 -2.73
N GLY A 195 3.86 -41.50 -3.98
CA GLY A 195 4.47 -40.96 -5.19
C GLY A 195 3.55 -40.03 -5.98
N PHE A 196 3.96 -39.72 -7.21
CA PHE A 196 3.24 -38.82 -8.12
C PHE A 196 1.80 -39.29 -8.41
N GLN A 197 1.60 -40.58 -8.69
CA GLN A 197 0.26 -41.12 -9.00
C GLN A 197 -0.69 -41.01 -7.81
N GLN A 198 -0.20 -41.29 -6.59
CA GLN A 198 -0.99 -41.17 -5.36
C GLN A 198 -1.35 -39.72 -5.07
N ARG A 199 -0.43 -38.77 -5.29
CA ARG A 199 -0.71 -37.33 -5.18
C ARG A 199 -1.75 -36.88 -6.20
N SER A 200 -1.65 -37.35 -7.44
CA SER A 200 -2.63 -37.05 -8.49
C SER A 200 -4.02 -37.57 -8.11
N ALA A 201 -4.12 -38.82 -7.65
CA ALA A 201 -5.39 -39.40 -7.19
C ALA A 201 -5.93 -38.64 -5.97
N LEU A 202 -5.07 -38.24 -5.04
CA LEU A 202 -5.46 -37.46 -3.87
C LEU A 202 -6.03 -36.09 -4.26
N VAL A 203 -5.34 -35.36 -5.15
CA VAL A 203 -5.81 -34.06 -5.65
C VAL A 203 -7.14 -34.21 -6.41
N GLN A 204 -7.32 -35.29 -7.18
CA GLN A 204 -8.61 -35.60 -7.80
C GLN A 204 -9.71 -35.78 -6.74
N SER A 205 -9.46 -36.55 -5.68
CA SER A 205 -10.40 -36.70 -4.57
C SER A 205 -10.71 -35.38 -3.86
N VAL A 206 -9.71 -34.52 -3.67
CA VAL A 206 -9.94 -33.15 -3.14
C VAL A 206 -10.89 -32.38 -4.05
N LEU A 207 -10.65 -32.37 -5.36
CA LEU A 207 -11.49 -31.66 -6.32
C LEU A 207 -12.91 -32.22 -6.38
N VAL A 208 -13.09 -33.53 -6.23
CA VAL A 208 -14.42 -34.15 -6.15
C VAL A 208 -15.15 -33.72 -4.87
N ASN A 209 -14.46 -33.64 -3.73
CA ASN A 209 -15.07 -33.30 -2.45
C ASN A 209 -15.45 -31.81 -2.35
N ILE A 210 -14.55 -30.90 -2.76
CA ILE A 210 -14.71 -29.45 -2.49
C ILE A 210 -14.87 -28.61 -3.77
N GLY A 211 -14.60 -29.17 -4.95
CA GLY A 211 -14.59 -28.40 -6.20
C GLY A 211 -15.92 -27.72 -6.51
N ALA A 212 -17.05 -28.41 -6.31
CA ALA A 212 -18.38 -27.82 -6.50
C ALA A 212 -18.66 -26.67 -5.51
N ALA A 213 -18.19 -26.79 -4.26
CA ALA A 213 -18.34 -25.73 -3.28
C ALA A 213 -17.55 -24.48 -3.69
N LEU A 214 -16.31 -24.65 -4.17
CA LEU A 214 -15.47 -23.52 -4.62
C LEU A 214 -16.04 -22.83 -5.86
N THR A 215 -16.57 -23.58 -6.83
CA THR A 215 -17.17 -23.00 -8.03
C THR A 215 -18.46 -22.26 -7.72
N HIS A 216 -19.31 -22.77 -6.81
CA HIS A 216 -20.48 -22.04 -6.34
C HIS A 216 -20.13 -20.78 -5.54
N ALA A 217 -19.10 -20.85 -4.69
CA ALA A 217 -18.60 -19.67 -3.98
C ALA A 217 -18.11 -18.61 -4.98
N ALA A 218 -17.33 -18.98 -5.99
CA ALA A 218 -16.89 -18.05 -7.03
C ALA A 218 -18.05 -17.52 -7.89
N ALA A 219 -19.04 -18.35 -8.22
CA ALA A 219 -20.20 -17.91 -9.00
C ALA A 219 -21.03 -16.86 -8.27
N THR A 220 -21.26 -17.04 -6.96
CA THR A 220 -22.03 -16.10 -6.16
C THR A 220 -21.29 -14.79 -5.93
N THR A 221 -19.96 -14.80 -5.74
CA THR A 221 -19.16 -13.57 -5.60
C THR A 221 -19.11 -12.80 -6.92
N VAL A 222 -18.89 -13.47 -8.05
CA VAL A 222 -18.93 -12.83 -9.37
C VAL A 222 -20.30 -12.25 -9.65
N LEU A 223 -21.39 -13.00 -9.39
CA LEU A 223 -22.75 -12.52 -9.61
C LEU A 223 -23.09 -11.31 -8.74
N SER A 224 -22.71 -11.33 -7.46
CA SER A 224 -22.87 -10.19 -6.55
C SER A 224 -22.12 -8.97 -7.05
N THR A 225 -20.88 -9.17 -7.52
CA THR A 225 -20.04 -8.10 -8.04
C THR A 225 -20.57 -7.53 -9.36
N CYS A 226 -21.19 -8.37 -10.21
CA CYS A 226 -21.87 -7.90 -11.42
C CYS A 226 -22.99 -6.89 -11.11
N VAL A 227 -23.69 -7.02 -9.98
CA VAL A 227 -24.69 -6.03 -9.56
C VAL A 227 -24.05 -4.67 -9.26
N LEU A 228 -22.82 -4.65 -8.71
CA LEU A 228 -22.09 -3.41 -8.45
C LEU A 228 -21.73 -2.63 -9.72
N LEU A 229 -21.63 -3.31 -10.87
CA LEU A 229 -21.35 -2.67 -12.16
C LEU A 229 -22.50 -1.75 -12.63
N PHE A 230 -23.72 -1.96 -12.13
CA PHE A 230 -24.88 -1.11 -12.43
C PHE A 230 -25.03 0.06 -11.46
N CYS A 231 -24.12 0.22 -10.51
CA CYS A 231 -24.18 1.32 -9.56
C CYS A 231 -23.86 2.67 -10.22
N THR A 232 -24.53 3.74 -9.80
CA THR A 232 -24.24 5.11 -10.28
C THR A 232 -22.93 5.67 -9.73
N LEU A 233 -22.45 5.14 -8.60
CA LEU A 233 -21.19 5.56 -7.98
C LEU A 233 -20.00 4.97 -8.75
N LYS A 234 -19.21 5.83 -9.39
CA LYS A 234 -18.00 5.45 -10.15
C LYS A 234 -17.02 4.61 -9.34
N ILE A 235 -16.90 4.88 -8.05
CA ILE A 235 -16.03 4.13 -7.14
C ILE A 235 -16.47 2.66 -7.04
N LEU A 236 -17.77 2.39 -6.95
CA LEU A 236 -18.31 1.03 -6.80
C LEU A 236 -18.27 0.24 -8.10
N THR A 237 -18.48 0.89 -9.25
CA THR A 237 -18.37 0.23 -10.56
C THR A 237 -16.95 -0.19 -10.86
N GLN A 238 -15.97 0.67 -10.56
CA GLN A 238 -14.54 0.38 -10.73
C GLN A 238 -14.07 -0.74 -9.79
N LEU A 239 -14.48 -0.69 -8.52
CA LEU A 239 -14.28 -1.80 -7.57
C LEU A 239 -14.88 -3.11 -8.10
N GLY A 240 -16.06 -3.06 -8.72
CA GLY A 240 -16.72 -4.22 -9.30
C GLY A 240 -15.89 -4.89 -10.40
N PHE A 241 -15.38 -4.12 -11.36
CA PHE A 241 -14.52 -4.66 -12.42
C PHE A 241 -13.26 -5.31 -11.87
N ILE A 242 -12.62 -4.65 -10.90
CA ILE A 242 -11.41 -5.15 -10.25
C ILE A 242 -11.69 -6.48 -9.54
N MET A 243 -12.77 -6.54 -8.76
CA MET A 243 -13.15 -7.73 -8.01
C MET A 243 -13.41 -8.94 -8.90
N ILE A 244 -14.10 -8.75 -10.03
CA ILE A 244 -14.32 -9.85 -10.99
C ILE A 244 -12.98 -10.39 -11.50
N ALA A 245 -12.06 -9.52 -11.89
CA ALA A 245 -10.73 -9.93 -12.35
C ALA A 245 -9.97 -10.71 -11.26
N ILE A 246 -10.07 -10.28 -10.00
CA ILE A 246 -9.46 -10.96 -8.85
C ILE A 246 -10.04 -12.36 -8.66
N PHE A 247 -11.37 -12.49 -8.55
CA PHE A 247 -12.00 -13.78 -8.30
C PHE A 247 -11.74 -14.79 -9.41
N LEU A 248 -11.82 -14.36 -10.67
CA LEU A 248 -11.51 -15.21 -11.83
C LEU A 248 -10.05 -15.65 -11.84
N THR A 249 -9.12 -14.73 -11.57
CA THR A 249 -7.69 -15.08 -11.54
C THR A 249 -7.39 -16.01 -10.36
N ALA A 250 -8.00 -15.78 -9.19
CA ALA A 250 -7.80 -16.60 -8.01
C ALA A 250 -8.28 -18.05 -8.23
N ILE A 251 -9.52 -18.26 -8.74
CA ILE A 251 -10.01 -19.63 -9.00
C ILE A 251 -9.18 -20.33 -10.08
N ILE A 252 -8.77 -19.62 -11.13
CA ILE A 252 -7.91 -20.18 -12.19
C ILE A 252 -6.57 -20.61 -11.61
N TYR A 253 -5.91 -19.78 -10.80
CA TYR A 253 -4.65 -20.12 -10.15
C TYR A 253 -4.80 -21.27 -9.15
N SER A 254 -5.85 -21.28 -8.33
CA SER A 254 -6.07 -22.35 -7.37
C SER A 254 -6.26 -23.71 -8.07
N LEU A 255 -7.00 -23.75 -9.19
CA LEU A 255 -7.27 -25.00 -9.90
C LEU A 255 -6.15 -25.40 -10.86
N LEU A 256 -5.59 -24.46 -11.63
CA LEU A 256 -4.65 -24.75 -12.71
C LEU A 256 -3.19 -24.58 -12.32
N PHE A 257 -2.88 -23.88 -11.23
CA PHE A 257 -1.51 -23.71 -10.75
C PHE A 257 -1.29 -24.45 -9.42
N PHE A 258 -2.11 -24.20 -8.40
CA PHE A 258 -1.91 -24.80 -7.08
C PHE A 258 -2.16 -26.32 -7.07
N CYS A 259 -3.21 -26.81 -7.72
CA CYS A 259 -3.45 -28.26 -7.77
C CYS A 259 -2.32 -29.04 -8.46
N PRO A 260 -1.82 -28.67 -9.66
CA PRO A 260 -0.63 -29.31 -10.23
C PRO A 260 0.62 -29.17 -9.36
N LEU A 261 0.79 -28.02 -8.67
CA LEU A 261 1.90 -27.81 -7.74
C LEU A 261 1.85 -28.82 -6.58
N LEU A 262 0.67 -29.12 -6.04
CA LEU A 262 0.47 -30.18 -5.04
C LEU A 262 0.77 -31.58 -5.60
N ILE A 263 0.47 -31.85 -6.87
CA ILE A 263 0.79 -33.14 -7.50
C ILE A 263 2.32 -33.32 -7.60
N LEU A 264 3.03 -32.28 -8.02
CA LEU A 264 4.48 -32.31 -8.22
C LEU A 264 5.24 -32.36 -6.90
N ILE A 265 4.96 -31.44 -5.99
CA ILE A 265 5.76 -31.19 -4.78
C ILE A 265 4.91 -31.11 -3.50
N GLY A 266 3.68 -31.61 -3.51
CA GLY A 266 2.85 -31.67 -2.30
C GLY A 266 3.48 -32.49 -1.18
N PRO A 267 3.15 -32.21 0.09
CA PRO A 267 3.70 -32.96 1.20
C PRO A 267 3.26 -34.43 1.16
N GLY A 268 4.15 -35.34 1.60
CA GLY A 268 3.81 -36.74 1.83
C GLY A 268 3.07 -36.95 3.16
N PRO A 269 2.52 -38.15 3.42
CA PRO A 269 1.74 -38.39 4.62
C PRO A 269 2.61 -38.29 5.87
N PHE A 270 2.09 -37.54 6.85
CA PHE A 270 2.71 -37.36 8.16
C PHE A 270 1.64 -37.40 9.24
N ALA A 271 2.02 -37.84 10.45
CA ALA A 271 1.11 -37.86 11.58
C ALA A 271 0.79 -36.43 12.03
N ILE A 272 -0.49 -36.05 11.96
CA ILE A 272 -0.99 -34.78 12.51
C ILE A 272 -1.29 -35.01 13.98
N THR A 273 -0.25 -34.97 14.82
CA THR A 273 -0.40 -35.10 16.27
C THR A 273 -0.78 -33.74 16.87
N LEU A 274 -1.64 -33.74 17.90
CA LEU A 274 -2.03 -32.54 18.66
C LEU A 274 -0.80 -31.74 19.15
N ARG A 275 0.26 -32.42 19.57
CA ARG A 275 1.55 -31.81 19.97
C ARG A 275 2.20 -30.98 18.85
N ARG A 276 2.12 -31.45 17.60
CA ARG A 276 2.66 -30.73 16.43
C ARG A 276 1.79 -29.53 16.09
N ARG A 277 0.46 -29.68 16.17
CA ARG A 277 -0.47 -28.54 16.00
C ARG A 277 -0.18 -27.44 17.02
N LEU A 278 -0.15 -27.78 18.30
CA LEU A 278 0.17 -26.85 19.38
C LEU A 278 1.56 -26.23 19.23
N GLY A 279 2.58 -27.02 18.89
CA GLY A 279 3.93 -26.50 18.64
C GLY A 279 3.98 -25.48 17.50
N MET A 280 3.29 -25.75 16.40
CA MET A 280 3.21 -24.86 15.24
C MET A 280 2.42 -23.58 15.55
N THR A 281 1.31 -23.68 16.27
CA THR A 281 0.51 -22.51 16.65
C THR A 281 1.24 -21.63 17.65
N VAL A 282 1.91 -22.22 18.65
CA VAL A 282 2.74 -21.47 19.60
C VAL A 282 3.92 -20.82 18.88
N GLY A 283 4.60 -21.55 17.99
CA GLY A 283 5.67 -21.00 17.16
C GLY A 283 5.22 -19.81 16.31
N ALA A 284 4.09 -19.94 15.60
CA ALA A 284 3.51 -18.86 14.81
C ALA A 284 3.11 -17.66 15.68
N ALA A 285 2.51 -17.89 16.86
CA ALA A 285 2.15 -16.83 17.80
C ALA A 285 3.37 -16.09 18.36
N LEU A 286 4.46 -16.81 18.64
CA LEU A 286 5.73 -16.20 19.07
C LEU A 286 6.34 -15.35 17.95
N VAL A 287 6.35 -15.84 16.71
CA VAL A 287 6.83 -15.08 15.55
C VAL A 287 5.96 -13.84 15.32
N ALA A 288 4.63 -13.97 15.40
CA ALA A 288 3.71 -12.84 15.30
C ALA A 288 3.98 -11.81 16.40
N GLY A 289 4.13 -12.25 17.65
CA GLY A 289 4.46 -11.39 18.78
C GLY A 289 5.80 -10.67 18.60
N ALA A 290 6.83 -11.37 18.11
CA ALA A 290 8.13 -10.77 17.80
C ALA A 290 8.03 -9.73 16.69
N LEU A 291 7.29 -10.00 15.61
CA LEU A 291 7.06 -9.03 14.53
C LEU A 291 6.31 -7.79 15.01
N ILE A 292 5.29 -7.96 15.86
CA ILE A 292 4.56 -6.85 16.47
C ILE A 292 5.49 -6.04 17.38
N MET A 293 6.33 -6.70 18.17
CA MET A 293 7.30 -6.03 19.04
C MET A 293 8.35 -5.24 18.25
N VAL A 294 8.89 -5.82 17.16
CA VAL A 294 9.82 -5.14 16.25
C VAL A 294 9.15 -3.94 15.57
N TYR A 295 7.91 -4.11 15.10
CA TYR A 295 7.14 -3.01 14.52
C TYR A 295 6.93 -1.88 15.53
N TRP A 296 6.56 -2.21 16.76
CA TRP A 296 6.41 -1.23 17.84
C TRP A 296 7.73 -0.53 18.18
N TRP A 297 8.83 -1.26 18.21
CA TRP A 297 10.16 -0.72 18.46
C TRP A 297 10.58 0.27 17.36
N MET A 298 10.46 -0.12 16.08
CA MET A 298 10.73 0.77 14.94
C MET A 298 9.84 2.01 14.94
N ARG A 299 8.56 1.86 15.29
CA ARG A 299 7.62 2.98 15.37
C ARG A 299 7.95 3.94 16.51
N ARG A 300 8.47 3.43 17.64
CA ARG A 300 8.89 4.26 18.77
C ARG A 300 10.05 5.17 18.39
N ASP A 301 11.06 4.63 17.69
CA ASP A 301 12.21 5.42 17.24
C ASP A 301 11.81 6.56 16.28
N LEU A 302 10.76 6.36 15.48
CA LEU A 302 10.18 7.39 14.61
C LEU A 302 9.42 8.50 15.37
N ILE A 303 8.86 8.20 16.55
CA ILE A 303 8.15 9.18 17.39
C ILE A 303 9.15 9.97 18.23
N ASP A 304 10.23 9.33 18.70
CA ASP A 304 11.25 9.98 19.53
C ASP A 304 12.21 10.87 18.70
N THR A 305 12.15 10.83 17.36
CA THR A 305 12.99 11.63 16.44
C THR A 305 12.24 12.73 15.66
N GLY A 306 10.93 12.88 15.84
CA GLY A 306 10.08 13.92 15.22
C GLY A 306 9.67 15.01 16.19
#